data_AF-S2E5V4-F1
#
_entry.id   AF-S2E5V4-F1
#
_cell.length_a   1.000
_cell.length_b   1.000
_cell.length_c   1.000
_cell.angle_alpha   90.00
_cell.angle_beta   90.00
_cell.angle_gamma   90.00
#
_symmetry.space_group_name_H-M   'P 1'
#
loop_
_entity.id
_entity.type
_entity.pdbx_description
1 polymer ?
#
loop_
_entity_poly.entity_id
_entity_poly.type
_entity_poly.pdbx_seq_one_letter_code
_entity_poly.pdbx_strand_id
1 'polypeptide(L)'
;MNPDLWFVESADFKFSKDKTKDNACEKTILGVNNPPHKHYLKATTTKKVTEAKITVRCEDFGAFGSLEAKAWFTKQIPPRQPNQPVSCGGRSCCRGSNKVTIPLDENKNKIADSAPQDAGGASGKKDNDNTPAGNGTNGDGLSNYEEYRGFFIEGGTVPEQHIRTDITTKDIFIYDQHNLGIGYYAQTNLNVHILRDPALFNGTGSRIINFNRGFASGGIQHGLWLKRGTLNGPRGRAIGGPGLPGCIQSVVIDTRAIALEGIANMQNRVIAHELGHAINIRHHGQGGTHNSCGPNTERNGLQTSGDVTCVLRYTSYARGWCHALPHHRHNTENPALVGTTFCSSSNATGANNSGAGHQNNAGRGNCRGQIRVKDW
;
A
#
# COMPACT_ATOMS: atom_id res chain seq x y z
N MET A 1 -14.26 -16.04 -14.88
CA MET A 1 -13.62 -15.67 -16.16
C MET A 1 -13.19 -14.23 -15.97
N ASN A 2 -11.94 -13.89 -16.27
CA ASN A 2 -11.46 -12.51 -16.18
C ASN A 2 -11.78 -11.85 -17.54
N PRO A 3 -12.80 -10.96 -17.64
CA PRO A 3 -13.33 -10.47 -18.91
C PRO A 3 -12.41 -9.47 -19.64
N ASP A 4 -11.22 -9.19 -19.11
CA ASP A 4 -10.46 -7.99 -19.45
C ASP A 4 -9.38 -8.19 -20.52
N LEU A 5 -9.33 -9.37 -21.18
CA LEU A 5 -8.51 -9.60 -22.38
C LEU A 5 -9.37 -9.70 -23.63
N TRP A 6 -9.10 -8.83 -24.62
CA TRP A 6 -9.88 -8.82 -25.86
C TRP A 6 -9.06 -8.37 -27.06
N PHE A 7 -9.53 -8.78 -28.25
CA PHE A 7 -8.91 -8.37 -29.51
C PHE A 7 -9.33 -6.96 -29.88
N VAL A 8 -8.36 -6.14 -30.28
CA VAL A 8 -8.61 -4.84 -30.90
C VAL A 8 -9.09 -5.08 -32.34
N GLU A 9 -10.23 -4.48 -32.70
CA GLU A 9 -10.78 -4.61 -34.05
C GLU A 9 -9.82 -4.06 -35.13
N SER A 10 -9.68 -4.79 -36.24
CA SER A 10 -8.99 -4.34 -37.43
C SER A 10 -9.63 -4.89 -38.70
N ALA A 11 -9.44 -4.21 -39.84
CA ALA A 11 -10.03 -4.60 -41.12
C ALA A 11 -9.52 -5.97 -41.65
N ASP A 12 -8.40 -6.47 -41.13
CA ASP A 12 -7.78 -7.72 -41.56
C ASP A 12 -8.47 -8.96 -40.98
N PHE A 13 -9.33 -8.79 -39.97
CA PHE A 13 -9.99 -9.89 -39.29
C PHE A 13 -11.51 -9.74 -39.25
N LYS A 14 -12.18 -10.88 -39.37
CA LYS A 14 -13.56 -11.07 -38.93
C LYS A 14 -13.52 -11.54 -37.49
N PHE A 15 -14.11 -10.75 -36.60
CA PHE A 15 -14.23 -11.10 -35.19
C PHE A 15 -15.55 -11.79 -34.91
N SER A 16 -15.54 -12.81 -34.05
CA SER A 16 -16.73 -13.62 -33.76
C SER A 16 -16.68 -14.22 -32.36
N LYS A 17 -17.85 -14.64 -31.88
CA LYS A 17 -18.09 -15.22 -30.55
C LYS A 17 -17.76 -14.27 -29.40
N ASP A 18 -18.73 -13.42 -29.06
CA ASP A 18 -18.91 -13.00 -27.68
C ASP A 18 -19.84 -14.02 -27.01
N LYS A 19 -19.32 -14.83 -26.08
CA LYS A 19 -20.17 -15.71 -25.24
C LYS A 19 -20.28 -15.20 -23.81
N THR A 20 -19.59 -14.11 -23.50
CA THR A 20 -19.72 -13.43 -22.22
C THR A 20 -20.98 -12.58 -22.31
N LYS A 21 -22.10 -13.09 -21.78
CA LYS A 21 -23.14 -12.20 -21.26
C LYS A 21 -22.54 -11.51 -20.03
N ASP A 22 -21.62 -10.59 -20.24
CA ASP A 22 -21.14 -9.79 -19.13
C ASP A 22 -22.08 -8.61 -18.97
N ASN A 23 -23.03 -8.77 -18.08
CA ASN A 23 -23.89 -7.69 -17.62
C ASN A 23 -23.08 -6.62 -16.85
N ALA A 24 -21.75 -6.81 -16.72
CA ALA A 24 -20.82 -5.99 -15.96
C ALA A 24 -19.75 -5.30 -16.82
N CYS A 25 -19.97 -5.12 -18.14
CA CYS A 25 -19.24 -4.08 -18.87
C CYS A 25 -19.79 -2.72 -18.39
N GLU A 26 -19.42 -2.33 -17.17
CA GLU A 26 -19.66 -0.98 -16.69
C GLU A 26 -18.98 -0.05 -17.67
N LYS A 27 -19.76 0.88 -18.26
CA LYS A 27 -19.29 1.89 -19.22
C LYS A 27 -18.25 2.87 -18.64
N THR A 28 -17.77 2.61 -17.44
CA THR A 28 -17.00 3.50 -16.57
C THR A 28 -15.89 2.72 -15.85
N ILE A 29 -15.21 1.80 -16.53
CA ILE A 29 -13.89 1.36 -16.05
C ILE A 29 -12.88 2.45 -16.40
N LEU A 30 -12.63 3.30 -15.39
CA LEU A 30 -11.54 4.27 -15.20
C LEU A 30 -11.06 5.01 -16.47
N GLY A 31 -11.77 6.07 -16.83
CA GLY A 31 -11.31 7.09 -17.78
C GLY A 31 -12.45 7.66 -18.64
N VAL A 32 -12.40 8.97 -18.90
CA VAL A 32 -13.41 9.73 -19.67
C VAL A 32 -13.53 9.32 -21.15
N ASN A 33 -12.71 8.36 -21.61
CA ASN A 33 -12.63 7.93 -23.01
C ASN A 33 -12.51 6.40 -23.15
N ASN A 34 -13.35 5.60 -22.48
CA ASN A 34 -13.48 4.18 -22.87
C ASN A 34 -14.61 4.05 -23.90
N PRO A 35 -14.32 4.04 -25.22
CA PRO A 35 -15.37 3.90 -26.22
C PRO A 35 -16.11 2.57 -26.01
N PRO A 36 -17.42 2.53 -26.32
CA PRO A 36 -18.17 1.28 -26.33
C PRO A 36 -17.42 0.25 -27.17
N HIS A 37 -17.18 -0.92 -26.61
CA HIS A 37 -16.44 -1.97 -27.28
C HIS A 37 -17.10 -3.33 -27.14
N LYS A 38 -16.71 -4.27 -28.01
CA LYS A 38 -17.28 -5.62 -28.09
C LYS A 38 -16.21 -6.64 -27.75
N HIS A 39 -16.56 -7.62 -26.93
CA HIS A 39 -15.63 -8.66 -26.49
C HIS A 39 -15.61 -9.77 -27.53
N TYR A 40 -14.44 -10.03 -28.12
CA TYR A 40 -14.28 -11.07 -29.14
C TYR A 40 -13.32 -12.16 -28.67
N LEU A 41 -13.78 -13.41 -28.70
CA LEU A 41 -12.95 -14.57 -28.35
C LEU A 41 -12.28 -15.24 -29.56
N LYS A 42 -12.57 -14.75 -30.78
CA LYS A 42 -12.00 -15.29 -32.02
C LYS A 42 -11.85 -14.22 -33.09
N ALA A 43 -10.64 -14.11 -33.62
CA ALA A 43 -10.33 -13.36 -34.84
C ALA A 43 -10.02 -14.35 -35.98
N THR A 44 -10.55 -14.11 -37.18
CA THR A 44 -10.31 -14.95 -38.37
C THR A 44 -9.90 -14.04 -39.51
N THR A 45 -8.77 -14.30 -40.17
CA THR A 45 -8.29 -13.44 -41.26
C THR A 45 -9.33 -13.36 -42.38
N THR A 46 -9.51 -12.18 -42.96
CA THR A 46 -10.47 -11.96 -44.07
C THR A 46 -9.98 -12.55 -45.39
N LYS A 47 -8.67 -12.77 -45.51
CA LYS A 47 -7.98 -13.34 -46.67
C LYS A 47 -7.00 -14.44 -46.24
N LYS A 48 -6.56 -15.25 -47.20
CA LYS A 48 -5.44 -16.18 -47.00
C LYS A 48 -4.16 -15.37 -46.85
N VAL A 49 -3.43 -15.60 -45.76
CA VAL A 49 -2.18 -14.91 -45.45
C VAL A 49 -1.16 -15.91 -44.89
N THR A 50 0.12 -15.62 -45.08
CA THR A 50 1.24 -16.39 -44.50
C THR A 50 1.66 -15.86 -43.13
N GLU A 51 1.25 -14.63 -42.80
CA GLU A 51 1.49 -13.95 -41.53
C GLU A 51 0.25 -13.15 -41.13
N ALA A 52 -0.03 -13.09 -39.83
CA ALA A 52 -1.11 -12.30 -39.27
C ALA A 52 -0.65 -11.68 -37.95
N LYS A 53 -0.79 -10.36 -37.81
CA LYS A 53 -0.50 -9.63 -36.58
C LYS A 53 -1.81 -9.26 -35.92
N ILE A 54 -1.95 -9.61 -34.64
CA ILE A 54 -3.13 -9.27 -33.86
C ILE A 54 -2.73 -8.50 -32.62
N THR A 55 -3.56 -7.52 -32.24
CA THR A 55 -3.38 -6.74 -31.02
C THR A 55 -4.39 -7.21 -29.99
N VAL A 56 -3.89 -7.55 -28.80
CA VAL A 56 -4.71 -7.87 -27.62
C VAL A 56 -4.58 -6.72 -26.63
N ARG A 57 -5.71 -6.27 -26.11
CA ARG A 57 -5.78 -5.25 -25.05
C ARG A 57 -6.10 -5.92 -23.72
N CYS A 58 -5.54 -5.35 -22.65
CA CYS A 58 -5.82 -5.67 -21.26
C CYS A 58 -6.50 -4.46 -20.60
N GLU A 59 -7.62 -4.64 -19.89
CA GLU A 59 -8.31 -3.55 -19.20
C GLU A 59 -7.98 -3.45 -17.70
N ASP A 60 -7.45 -4.52 -17.10
CA ASP A 60 -7.21 -4.62 -15.65
C ASP A 60 -5.74 -4.74 -15.23
N PHE A 61 -4.78 -4.48 -16.13
CA PHE A 61 -3.30 -4.57 -15.93
C PHE A 61 -2.72 -5.90 -15.37
N GLY A 62 -3.56 -6.80 -14.86
CA GLY A 62 -3.25 -8.15 -14.41
C GLY A 62 -4.05 -9.22 -15.15
N ALA A 63 -4.79 -8.88 -16.20
CA ALA A 63 -5.57 -9.87 -16.94
C ALA A 63 -4.67 -10.97 -17.53
N PHE A 64 -5.13 -12.20 -17.43
CA PHE A 64 -4.39 -13.39 -17.86
C PHE A 64 -5.27 -14.31 -18.70
N GLY A 65 -4.64 -15.02 -19.63
CA GLY A 65 -5.33 -15.91 -20.55
C GLY A 65 -4.37 -16.65 -21.44
N SER A 66 -4.87 -17.05 -22.62
CA SER A 66 -4.07 -17.75 -23.60
C SER A 66 -4.54 -17.46 -25.01
N LEU A 67 -3.61 -17.29 -25.93
CA LEU A 67 -3.88 -17.24 -27.36
C LEU A 67 -3.58 -18.58 -28.01
N GLU A 68 -4.46 -19.01 -28.90
CA GLU A 68 -4.28 -20.19 -29.71
C GLU A 68 -4.46 -19.84 -31.20
N ALA A 69 -3.46 -20.17 -32.02
CA ALA A 69 -3.51 -19.97 -33.47
C ALA A 69 -3.86 -21.28 -34.19
N LYS A 70 -4.77 -21.22 -35.16
CA LYS A 70 -5.19 -22.37 -36.00
C LYS A 70 -5.31 -21.97 -37.45
N ALA A 71 -4.74 -22.78 -38.35
CA ALA A 71 -4.95 -22.65 -39.79
C ALA A 71 -6.01 -23.64 -40.29
N TRP A 72 -7.11 -23.16 -40.86
CA TRP A 72 -8.15 -24.08 -41.33
C TRP A 72 -7.74 -24.83 -42.59
N PHE A 73 -8.21 -26.08 -42.70
CA PHE A 73 -7.98 -26.95 -43.85
C PHE A 73 -6.50 -27.29 -44.11
N THR A 74 -5.63 -27.11 -43.11
CA THR A 74 -4.23 -27.52 -43.17
C THR A 74 -3.87 -28.41 -41.97
N LYS A 75 -2.81 -29.20 -42.13
CA LYS A 75 -2.19 -29.90 -41.00
C LYS A 75 -1.58 -28.84 -40.07
N GLN A 76 -2.05 -28.77 -38.82
CA GLN A 76 -1.46 -27.86 -37.83
C GLN A 76 0.01 -28.25 -37.64
N ILE A 77 0.91 -27.28 -37.82
CA ILE A 77 2.30 -27.42 -37.45
C ILE A 77 2.43 -26.79 -36.06
N PRO A 78 2.79 -27.57 -35.02
CA PRO A 78 3.01 -27.00 -33.69
C PRO A 78 4.12 -25.94 -33.76
N PRO A 79 4.11 -24.90 -32.93
CA PRO A 79 5.18 -23.93 -32.97
C PRO A 79 6.45 -24.59 -32.40
N ARG A 80 7.60 -24.01 -32.73
CA ARG A 80 8.87 -24.39 -32.11
C ARG A 80 8.80 -24.07 -30.62
N GLN A 81 9.34 -24.93 -29.76
CA GLN A 81 9.51 -24.54 -28.35
C GLN A 81 10.43 -23.32 -28.28
N PRO A 82 10.12 -22.33 -27.41
CA PRO A 82 11.08 -21.28 -27.09
C PRO A 82 12.44 -21.92 -26.76
N ASN A 83 13.53 -21.39 -27.33
CA ASN A 83 14.91 -21.74 -26.97
C ASN A 83 15.47 -23.13 -27.36
N GLN A 84 14.81 -23.93 -28.20
CA GLN A 84 15.42 -25.17 -28.74
C GLN A 84 16.26 -24.89 -30.01
N PRO A 85 17.56 -25.26 -30.11
CA PRO A 85 18.39 -25.08 -31.31
C PRO A 85 17.89 -25.87 -32.52
N VAL A 86 18.27 -25.43 -33.73
CA VAL A 86 17.62 -25.74 -35.03
C VAL A 86 17.86 -27.19 -35.51
N SER A 87 18.80 -27.93 -34.94
CA SER A 87 19.25 -29.17 -35.59
C SER A 87 18.43 -30.40 -35.21
N CYS A 88 17.51 -30.78 -36.10
CA CYS A 88 16.77 -32.03 -35.97
C CYS A 88 16.98 -32.97 -37.16
N GLY A 89 18.20 -33.04 -37.71
CA GLY A 89 18.62 -34.10 -38.64
C GLY A 89 17.63 -34.41 -39.77
N GLY A 90 16.99 -33.40 -40.36
CA GLY A 90 16.01 -33.57 -41.46
C GLY A 90 14.61 -34.07 -41.05
N ARG A 91 14.27 -34.13 -39.76
CA ARG A 91 12.92 -34.49 -39.26
C ARG A 91 12.19 -33.29 -38.66
N SER A 92 10.88 -33.23 -38.86
CA SER A 92 9.97 -32.22 -38.28
C SER A 92 9.90 -32.38 -36.75
N CYS A 93 10.72 -31.64 -36.03
CA CYS A 93 10.80 -31.62 -34.56
C CYS A 93 10.00 -30.48 -33.93
N CYS A 94 8.87 -30.13 -34.53
CA CYS A 94 7.93 -29.16 -33.98
C CYS A 94 7.10 -29.85 -32.87
N ARG A 95 7.54 -29.80 -31.62
CA ARG A 95 6.73 -30.25 -30.46
C ARG A 95 6.59 -29.13 -29.42
N GLY A 96 5.93 -28.05 -29.82
CA GLY A 96 5.44 -27.01 -28.91
C GLY A 96 3.91 -26.99 -28.87
N SER A 97 3.34 -26.18 -27.98
CA SER A 97 1.90 -25.94 -27.92
C SER A 97 1.54 -24.77 -28.86
N ASN A 98 0.51 -24.93 -29.71
CA ASN A 98 -0.08 -23.80 -30.48
C ASN A 98 -0.78 -22.76 -29.59
N LYS A 99 -0.77 -22.99 -28.28
CA LYS A 99 -1.34 -22.15 -27.24
C LYS A 99 -0.21 -21.54 -26.42
N VAL A 100 -0.18 -20.21 -26.35
CA VAL A 100 0.72 -19.41 -25.50
C VAL A 100 -0.10 -18.69 -24.44
N THR A 101 0.47 -18.46 -23.25
CA THR A 101 -0.18 -17.64 -22.22
C THR A 101 0.04 -16.15 -22.49
N ILE A 102 -0.90 -15.32 -22.07
CA ILE A 102 -0.74 -13.86 -21.99
C ILE A 102 -1.10 -13.46 -20.56
N PRO A 103 -0.18 -12.87 -19.78
CA PRO A 103 1.26 -12.77 -20.07
C PRO A 103 1.93 -14.16 -20.21
N LEU A 104 3.20 -14.19 -20.64
CA LEU A 104 4.00 -15.41 -20.53
C LEU A 104 4.09 -15.81 -19.05
N ASP A 105 3.68 -17.04 -18.74
CA ASP A 105 3.41 -17.55 -17.39
C ASP A 105 3.60 -19.08 -17.42
N GLU A 106 4.86 -19.51 -17.44
CA GLU A 106 5.25 -20.92 -17.52
C GLU A 106 4.97 -21.65 -16.22
N ASN A 107 5.14 -20.96 -15.08
CA ASN A 107 4.91 -21.50 -13.75
C ASN A 107 3.42 -21.50 -13.33
N LYS A 108 2.55 -20.85 -14.11
CA LYS A 108 1.08 -20.82 -14.00
C LYS A 108 0.55 -20.07 -12.77
N ASN A 109 1.33 -19.14 -12.21
CA ASN A 109 0.92 -18.31 -11.07
C ASN A 109 0.13 -17.05 -11.46
N LYS A 110 -0.08 -16.81 -12.77
CA LYS A 110 -0.81 -15.66 -13.36
C LYS A 110 -0.08 -14.33 -13.27
N ILE A 111 1.19 -14.37 -12.93
CA ILE A 111 2.12 -13.25 -12.99
C ILE A 111 3.01 -13.50 -14.22
N ALA A 112 3.46 -12.42 -14.88
CA ALA A 112 4.40 -12.60 -15.98
C ALA A 112 5.72 -13.16 -15.43
N ASP A 113 6.31 -14.19 -16.05
CA ASP A 113 7.58 -14.78 -15.57
C ASP A 113 8.73 -13.74 -15.52
N SER A 114 8.64 -12.67 -16.31
CA SER A 114 9.60 -11.56 -16.31
C SER A 114 9.33 -10.47 -15.27
N ALA A 115 8.20 -10.54 -14.56
CA ALA A 115 7.83 -9.52 -13.59
C ALA A 115 8.57 -9.72 -12.26
N PRO A 116 9.01 -8.65 -11.58
CA PRO A 116 9.61 -8.76 -10.26
C PRO A 116 8.72 -9.50 -9.24
N GLN A 117 7.40 -9.34 -9.36
CA GLN A 117 6.40 -9.97 -8.49
C GLN A 117 6.34 -11.50 -8.64
N ASP A 118 6.87 -12.05 -9.74
CA ASP A 118 6.96 -13.49 -9.95
C ASP A 118 7.97 -14.12 -8.98
N ALA A 119 9.06 -13.41 -8.69
CA ALA A 119 10.10 -13.82 -7.75
C ALA A 119 10.61 -15.26 -7.96
N GLY A 120 10.75 -15.68 -9.23
CA GLY A 120 11.19 -17.03 -9.58
C GLY A 120 10.11 -18.09 -9.38
N GLY A 121 8.85 -17.76 -9.69
CA GLY A 121 7.69 -18.64 -9.59
C GLY A 121 7.06 -18.74 -8.21
N ALA A 122 7.16 -17.69 -7.39
CA ALA A 122 6.41 -17.59 -6.15
C ALA A 122 4.89 -17.64 -6.42
N SER A 123 4.15 -18.13 -5.42
CA SER A 123 2.69 -18.11 -5.49
C SER A 123 2.17 -16.67 -5.57
N GLY A 124 1.23 -16.40 -6.47
CA GLY A 124 0.57 -15.09 -6.55
C GLY A 124 -0.22 -14.70 -5.30
N LYS A 125 -0.46 -15.63 -4.36
CA LYS A 125 -1.10 -15.37 -3.05
C LYS A 125 -0.12 -14.94 -1.94
N LYS A 126 1.18 -14.96 -2.22
CA LYS A 126 2.20 -14.60 -1.24
C LYS A 126 2.08 -13.10 -0.92
N ASP A 127 2.38 -12.73 0.32
CA ASP A 127 2.31 -11.35 0.83
C ASP A 127 3.32 -11.32 1.99
N ASN A 128 4.59 -11.12 1.63
CA ASN A 128 5.75 -11.37 2.49
C ASN A 128 6.63 -10.14 2.70
N ASP A 129 6.14 -8.97 2.32
CA ASP A 129 6.73 -7.66 2.46
C ASP A 129 7.16 -7.44 3.90
N ASN A 130 8.45 -7.30 4.13
CA ASN A 130 8.99 -7.25 5.48
C ASN A 130 9.81 -5.99 5.77
N THR A 131 9.82 -5.04 4.83
CA THR A 131 10.52 -3.77 4.99
C THR A 131 9.51 -2.62 5.01
N PRO A 132 9.46 -1.77 6.05
CA PRO A 132 10.18 -1.88 7.30
C PRO A 132 9.69 -3.07 8.14
N ALA A 133 10.58 -3.59 8.98
CA ALA A 133 10.20 -4.54 10.00
C ALA A 133 9.26 -3.86 11.00
N GLY A 134 8.10 -4.45 11.22
CA GLY A 134 7.06 -3.93 12.09
C GLY A 134 6.90 -4.77 13.36
N ASN A 135 5.66 -5.08 13.70
CA ASN A 135 5.28 -5.90 14.85
C ASN A 135 5.55 -7.42 14.69
N GLY A 136 6.38 -7.81 13.73
CA GLY A 136 6.62 -9.21 13.36
C GLY A 136 5.60 -9.79 12.37
N THR A 137 4.58 -9.02 11.94
CA THR A 137 3.68 -9.44 10.86
C THR A 137 4.32 -9.13 9.51
N ASN A 138 4.58 -10.17 8.72
CA ASN A 138 4.97 -10.04 7.32
C ASN A 138 3.78 -9.61 6.46
N GLY A 139 4.10 -8.96 5.36
CA GLY A 139 3.13 -8.48 4.40
C GLY A 139 2.49 -7.14 4.77
N ASP A 140 1.89 -6.51 3.78
CA ASP A 140 1.09 -5.31 3.94
C ASP A 140 -0.40 -5.52 3.67
N GLY A 141 -0.78 -6.74 3.29
CA GLY A 141 -2.14 -7.13 2.98
C GLY A 141 -2.44 -7.21 1.49
N LEU A 142 -1.46 -6.91 0.63
CA LEU A 142 -1.53 -7.09 -0.82
C LEU A 142 -0.77 -8.35 -1.22
N SER A 143 -1.38 -9.17 -2.07
CA SER A 143 -0.66 -10.32 -2.61
C SER A 143 0.25 -9.95 -3.77
N ASN A 144 1.28 -10.77 -4.05
CA ASN A 144 2.14 -10.62 -5.23
C ASN A 144 1.34 -10.39 -6.53
N TYR A 145 0.18 -11.03 -6.68
CA TYR A 145 -0.69 -10.82 -7.84
C TYR A 145 -1.40 -9.46 -7.81
N GLU A 146 -1.84 -8.99 -6.63
CA GLU A 146 -2.41 -7.65 -6.44
C GLU A 146 -1.37 -6.54 -6.68
N GLU A 147 -0.13 -6.76 -6.25
CA GLU A 147 1.00 -5.88 -6.55
C GLU A 147 1.38 -5.89 -8.04
N TYR A 148 1.29 -7.07 -8.68
CA TYR A 148 1.56 -7.24 -10.11
C TYR A 148 0.50 -6.59 -11.00
N ARG A 149 -0.80 -6.72 -10.67
CA ARG A 149 -1.86 -5.99 -11.40
C ARG A 149 -1.75 -4.49 -11.15
N GLY A 150 -1.29 -4.10 -9.98
CA GLY A 150 -0.94 -2.73 -9.65
C GLY A 150 -2.13 -1.84 -9.32
N PHE A 151 -1.83 -0.56 -9.15
CA PHE A 151 -2.72 0.46 -8.62
C PHE A 151 -2.54 1.77 -9.37
N PHE A 152 -3.59 2.59 -9.39
CA PHE A 152 -3.48 3.99 -9.80
C PHE A 152 -3.21 4.85 -8.57
N ILE A 153 -2.26 5.77 -8.69
CA ILE A 153 -1.86 6.72 -7.65
C ILE A 153 -1.78 8.14 -8.21
N GLU A 154 -1.60 9.13 -7.35
CA GLU A 154 -1.33 10.52 -7.75
C GLU A 154 -0.09 10.60 -8.65
N GLY A 155 -0.24 11.17 -9.86
CA GLY A 155 0.87 11.43 -10.80
C GLY A 155 1.58 12.77 -10.58
N GLY A 156 1.23 13.50 -9.52
CA GLY A 156 1.76 14.83 -9.22
C GLY A 156 1.27 15.87 -10.23
N THR A 157 2.13 16.25 -11.18
CA THR A 157 1.78 17.21 -12.25
C THR A 157 1.12 16.56 -13.46
N VAL A 158 1.09 15.23 -13.52
CA VAL A 158 0.40 14.46 -14.57
C VAL A 158 -0.85 13.77 -14.00
N PRO A 159 -1.77 13.28 -14.86
CA PRO A 159 -2.90 12.46 -14.43
C PRO A 159 -2.47 11.25 -13.58
N GLU A 160 -3.44 10.55 -13.00
CA GLU A 160 -3.19 9.37 -12.19
C GLU A 160 -2.26 8.38 -12.92
N GLN A 161 -1.25 7.90 -12.21
CA GLN A 161 -0.23 7.01 -12.74
C GLN A 161 -0.52 5.57 -12.29
N HIS A 162 -0.53 4.63 -13.23
CA HIS A 162 -0.50 3.21 -12.91
C HIS A 162 0.91 2.80 -12.46
N ILE A 163 0.98 2.07 -11.35
CA ILE A 163 2.20 1.49 -10.82
C ILE A 163 1.98 0.04 -10.43
N ARG A 164 3.04 -0.76 -10.50
CA ARG A 164 3.13 -2.05 -9.79
C ARG A 164 3.99 -1.84 -8.56
N THR A 165 3.62 -2.43 -7.44
CA THR A 165 4.34 -2.25 -6.18
C THR A 165 5.44 -3.30 -5.98
N ASP A 166 6.27 -3.11 -4.96
CA ASP A 166 7.45 -3.91 -4.69
C ASP A 166 7.19 -4.89 -3.54
N ILE A 167 7.23 -6.19 -3.87
CA ILE A 167 6.98 -7.36 -3.00
C ILE A 167 7.95 -7.52 -1.81
N THR A 168 8.85 -6.56 -1.60
CA THR A 168 9.81 -6.52 -0.50
C THR A 168 9.52 -5.41 0.50
N THR A 169 8.74 -4.40 0.10
CA THR A 169 8.47 -3.19 0.88
C THR A 169 6.98 -3.03 1.13
N LYS A 170 6.61 -2.88 2.39
CA LYS A 170 5.24 -2.64 2.80
C LYS A 170 4.74 -1.31 2.24
N ASP A 171 3.64 -1.38 1.52
CA ASP A 171 2.91 -0.25 0.99
C ASP A 171 1.83 0.25 1.96
N ILE A 172 1.51 1.54 1.83
CA ILE A 172 0.33 2.12 2.45
C ILE A 172 -0.26 3.18 1.52
N PHE A 173 -1.58 3.11 1.33
CA PHE A 173 -2.30 4.02 0.45
C PHE A 173 -3.03 5.07 1.30
N ILE A 174 -2.87 6.34 0.93
CA ILE A 174 -3.45 7.47 1.66
C ILE A 174 -4.23 8.36 0.69
N TYR A 175 -5.55 8.43 0.86
CA TYR A 175 -6.36 9.46 0.23
C TYR A 175 -6.22 10.77 1.02
N ASP A 176 -5.42 11.69 0.51
CA ASP A 176 -5.22 13.02 1.09
C ASP A 176 -6.15 14.04 0.43
N GLN A 177 -7.36 14.13 0.98
CA GLN A 177 -8.46 14.90 0.40
C GLN A 177 -8.16 16.40 0.28
N HIS A 178 -7.29 16.96 1.13
CA HIS A 178 -7.08 18.41 1.24
C HIS A 178 -5.64 18.83 1.03
N ASN A 179 -4.81 17.96 0.43
CA ASN A 179 -3.39 18.21 0.21
C ASN A 179 -2.64 18.66 1.47
N LEU A 180 -2.89 17.95 2.58
CA LEU A 180 -2.21 18.20 3.84
C LEU A 180 -0.76 17.72 3.83
N GLY A 181 -0.44 16.78 2.93
CA GLY A 181 0.82 16.06 2.92
C GLY A 181 0.91 15.05 4.06
N ILE A 182 2.04 14.34 4.14
CA ILE A 182 2.24 13.25 5.11
C ILE A 182 3.10 13.69 6.33
N GLY A 183 3.58 14.94 6.35
CA GLY A 183 4.42 15.45 7.42
C GLY A 183 5.66 14.57 7.66
N TYR A 184 5.93 14.23 8.92
CA TYR A 184 7.05 13.33 9.29
C TYR A 184 6.73 11.84 9.12
N TYR A 185 5.58 11.46 8.56
CA TYR A 185 5.18 10.07 8.41
C TYR A 185 6.12 9.24 7.52
N ALA A 186 6.84 9.89 6.60
CA ALA A 186 7.89 9.27 5.79
C ALA A 186 8.98 8.58 6.64
N GLN A 187 9.17 8.99 7.91
CA GLN A 187 10.12 8.38 8.84
C GLN A 187 9.74 6.96 9.30
N THR A 188 8.56 6.46 8.92
CA THR A 188 8.18 5.06 9.07
C THR A 188 8.95 4.16 8.10
N ASN A 189 9.44 4.70 6.97
CA ASN A 189 10.00 3.97 5.83
C ASN A 189 9.00 3.04 5.12
N LEU A 190 7.69 3.21 5.34
CA LEU A 190 6.68 2.60 4.48
C LEU A 190 6.73 3.24 3.09
N ASN A 191 6.38 2.46 2.06
CA ASN A 191 6.19 3.01 0.73
C ASN A 191 4.79 3.65 0.66
N VAL A 192 4.74 4.98 0.66
CA VAL A 192 3.48 5.72 0.77
C VAL A 192 2.98 6.12 -0.61
N HIS A 193 1.78 5.62 -0.95
CA HIS A 193 1.08 5.94 -2.19
C HIS A 193 -0.04 6.93 -1.92
N ILE A 194 0.03 8.12 -2.52
CA ILE A 194 -1.01 9.14 -2.36
C ILE A 194 -2.11 8.94 -3.40
N LEU A 195 -3.36 9.01 -2.96
CA LEU A 195 -4.55 9.00 -3.79
C LEU A 195 -5.20 10.39 -3.76
N ARG A 196 -5.72 10.84 -4.91
CA ARG A 196 -6.46 12.12 -5.04
C ARG A 196 -7.89 11.94 -5.51
N ASP A 197 -8.18 10.85 -6.20
CA ASP A 197 -9.54 10.50 -6.58
C ASP A 197 -10.12 9.50 -5.55
N PRO A 198 -11.23 9.84 -4.86
CA PRO A 198 -11.90 8.90 -3.97
C PRO A 198 -12.38 7.62 -4.68
N ALA A 199 -12.54 7.59 -6.01
CA ALA A 199 -12.86 6.38 -6.76
C ALA A 199 -11.74 5.32 -6.67
N LEU A 200 -10.47 5.74 -6.64
CA LEU A 200 -9.31 4.86 -6.42
C LEU A 200 -9.23 4.32 -4.99
N PHE A 201 -10.11 4.80 -4.14
CA PHE A 201 -10.25 4.46 -2.74
C PHE A 201 -11.60 3.78 -2.45
N ASN A 202 -12.33 3.36 -3.49
CA ASN A 202 -13.69 2.82 -3.43
C ASN A 202 -14.65 3.67 -2.58
N GLY A 203 -14.53 4.98 -2.76
CA GLY A 203 -15.27 6.00 -2.03
C GLY A 203 -14.78 6.21 -0.60
N THR A 204 -15.21 7.31 0.02
CA THR A 204 -14.83 7.65 1.41
C THR A 204 -15.45 6.74 2.47
N GLY A 205 -16.37 5.84 2.07
CA GLY A 205 -17.05 4.90 2.97
C GLY A 205 -16.23 3.63 3.20
N SER A 206 -16.03 2.84 2.13
CA SER A 206 -15.44 1.51 2.23
C SER A 206 -13.92 1.54 2.40
N ARG A 207 -13.21 2.50 1.76
CA ARG A 207 -11.75 2.66 1.83
C ARG A 207 -10.94 1.47 1.31
N ILE A 208 -11.60 0.57 0.59
CA ILE A 208 -10.99 -0.66 0.07
C ILE A 208 -10.13 -0.27 -1.13
N ILE A 209 -8.84 -0.57 -1.08
CA ILE A 209 -7.90 -0.23 -2.16
C ILE A 209 -7.77 -1.35 -3.19
N ASN A 210 -7.98 -2.60 -2.77
CA ASN A 210 -8.05 -3.76 -3.66
C ASN A 210 -9.52 -4.09 -4.01
N PHE A 211 -10.29 -3.10 -4.44
CA PHE A 211 -11.72 -3.27 -4.71
C PHE A 211 -11.99 -4.19 -5.92
N ASN A 212 -11.10 -4.19 -6.91
CA ASN A 212 -11.10 -5.14 -8.04
C ASN A 212 -10.42 -6.49 -7.70
N ARG A 213 -10.40 -6.88 -6.42
CA ARG A 213 -9.85 -8.18 -5.98
C ARG A 213 -10.60 -9.36 -6.58
N GLY A 214 -9.89 -10.48 -6.70
CA GLY A 214 -10.46 -11.74 -7.17
C GLY A 214 -9.48 -12.88 -7.05
N PHE A 215 -8.83 -13.23 -8.17
CA PHE A 215 -7.76 -14.24 -8.14
C PHE A 215 -6.65 -13.83 -7.16
N ALA A 216 -6.17 -14.81 -6.39
CA ALA A 216 -5.04 -14.69 -5.47
C ALA A 216 -5.08 -13.53 -4.45
N SER A 217 -6.25 -12.95 -4.19
CA SER A 217 -6.40 -11.98 -3.10
C SER A 217 -6.26 -12.66 -1.74
N GLY A 218 -5.54 -12.02 -0.83
CA GLY A 218 -5.36 -12.52 0.54
C GLY A 218 -6.48 -12.10 1.49
N GLY A 219 -7.12 -10.95 1.22
CA GLY A 219 -8.21 -10.40 2.03
C GLY A 219 -8.57 -8.99 1.59
N ILE A 220 -9.50 -8.36 2.31
CA ILE A 220 -9.83 -6.95 2.07
C ILE A 220 -8.71 -6.11 2.69
N GLN A 221 -8.15 -5.19 1.91
CA GLN A 221 -7.15 -4.24 2.37
C GLN A 221 -7.66 -2.82 2.23
N HIS A 222 -7.47 -2.02 3.29
CA HIS A 222 -7.92 -0.64 3.35
C HIS A 222 -6.75 0.33 3.27
N GLY A 223 -7.00 1.50 2.66
CA GLY A 223 -6.12 2.65 2.81
C GLY A 223 -6.62 3.62 3.86
N LEU A 224 -5.89 4.72 4.05
CA LEU A 224 -6.19 5.75 5.05
C LEU A 224 -6.81 6.98 4.40
N TRP A 225 -7.85 7.54 5.04
CA TRP A 225 -8.45 8.80 4.60
C TRP A 225 -7.95 9.96 5.45
N LEU A 226 -7.04 10.76 4.92
CA LEU A 226 -6.51 11.96 5.55
C LEU A 226 -7.33 13.20 5.15
N LYS A 227 -7.81 13.96 6.14
CA LYS A 227 -8.62 15.15 5.87
C LYS A 227 -8.46 16.24 6.92
N ARG A 228 -8.76 17.47 6.52
CA ARG A 228 -8.95 18.59 7.44
C ARG A 228 -10.31 18.47 8.12
N GLY A 229 -10.39 18.88 9.38
CA GLY A 229 -11.66 19.01 10.10
C GLY A 229 -11.49 19.71 11.44
N THR A 230 -12.57 20.25 12.00
CA THR A 230 -12.54 20.87 13.32
C THR A 230 -12.70 19.81 14.42
N LEU A 231 -11.87 19.90 15.45
CA LEU A 231 -11.89 18.99 16.59
C LEU A 231 -12.03 19.80 17.90
N ASN A 232 -12.86 19.32 18.82
CA ASN A 232 -12.96 19.91 20.15
C ASN A 232 -11.88 19.32 21.06
N GLY A 233 -10.77 20.05 21.21
CA GLY A 233 -9.64 19.66 22.05
C GLY A 233 -8.39 19.28 21.26
N PRO A 234 -8.27 18.03 20.78
CA PRO A 234 -7.04 17.57 20.14
C PRO A 234 -6.82 18.25 18.78
N ARG A 235 -5.55 18.28 18.35
CA ARG A 235 -5.16 18.88 17.06
C ARG A 235 -5.24 17.92 15.88
N GLY A 236 -5.26 16.63 16.18
CA GLY A 236 -5.50 15.56 15.22
C GLY A 236 -6.24 14.41 15.90
N ARG A 237 -6.84 13.55 15.10
CA ARG A 237 -7.43 12.29 15.59
C ARG A 237 -7.52 11.24 14.49
N ALA A 238 -6.96 10.05 14.76
CA ALA A 238 -7.32 8.82 14.06
C ALA A 238 -8.67 8.29 14.58
N ILE A 239 -9.76 8.51 13.83
CA ILE A 239 -11.11 8.09 14.22
C ILE A 239 -11.22 6.57 14.06
N GLY A 240 -11.54 5.87 15.14
CA GLY A 240 -11.57 4.40 15.20
C GLY A 240 -10.24 3.76 15.63
N GLY A 241 -9.17 4.55 15.76
CA GLY A 241 -7.83 4.08 16.15
C GLY A 241 -7.27 4.71 17.43
N PRO A 242 -6.21 4.12 18.01
CA PRO A 242 -5.17 3.37 17.29
C PRO A 242 -5.58 1.96 16.85
N GLY A 243 -5.23 1.56 15.62
CA GLY A 243 -5.60 0.26 15.05
C GLY A 243 -5.09 0.04 13.62
N LEU A 244 -5.50 -1.07 13.01
CA LEU A 244 -5.19 -1.40 11.61
C LEU A 244 -6.00 -0.51 10.65
N PRO A 245 -5.54 -0.26 9.41
CA PRO A 245 -6.24 0.59 8.44
C PRO A 245 -7.74 0.31 8.30
N GLY A 246 -8.16 -0.96 8.30
CA GLY A 246 -9.57 -1.37 8.22
C GLY A 246 -10.42 -0.90 9.40
N CYS A 247 -9.83 -0.67 10.57
CA CYS A 247 -10.52 -0.13 11.75
C CYS A 247 -10.61 1.41 11.75
N ILE A 248 -9.81 2.10 10.92
CA ILE A 248 -9.69 3.56 10.93
C ILE A 248 -10.70 4.16 9.97
N GLN A 249 -11.66 4.92 10.48
CA GLN A 249 -12.67 5.59 9.66
C GLN A 249 -12.08 6.78 8.88
N SER A 250 -11.24 7.58 9.54
CA SER A 250 -10.50 8.69 8.94
C SER A 250 -9.44 9.23 9.89
N VAL A 251 -8.47 9.93 9.34
CA VAL A 251 -7.46 10.71 10.06
C VAL A 251 -7.79 12.18 9.86
N VAL A 252 -8.20 12.85 10.94
CA VAL A 252 -8.68 14.25 10.90
C VAL A 252 -7.64 15.16 11.51
N ILE A 253 -7.31 16.26 10.83
CA ILE A 253 -6.34 17.26 11.28
C ILE A 253 -7.02 18.62 11.41
N ASP A 254 -6.95 19.23 12.60
CA ASP A 254 -7.44 20.59 12.85
C ASP A 254 -6.34 21.62 12.57
N THR A 255 -6.14 21.89 11.28
CA THR A 255 -5.13 22.85 10.81
C THR A 255 -5.36 24.26 11.34
N ARG A 256 -6.61 24.65 11.65
CA ARG A 256 -6.91 25.98 12.19
C ARG A 256 -6.43 26.07 13.63
N ALA A 257 -6.78 25.08 14.44
CA ALA A 257 -6.35 25.03 15.82
C ALA A 257 -4.82 24.94 15.96
N ILE A 258 -4.16 24.19 15.07
CA ILE A 258 -2.69 24.13 15.01
C ILE A 258 -2.09 25.50 14.65
N ALA A 259 -2.62 26.18 13.63
CA ALA A 259 -2.10 27.48 13.22
C ALA A 259 -2.18 28.53 14.34
N LEU A 260 -3.24 28.48 15.16
CA LEU A 260 -3.41 29.37 16.32
C LEU A 260 -2.38 29.14 17.44
N GLU A 261 -1.75 27.97 17.50
CA GLU A 261 -0.67 27.71 18.47
C GLU A 261 0.65 28.38 18.08
N GLY A 262 0.86 28.68 16.79
CA GLY A 262 2.07 29.34 16.30
C GLY A 262 3.36 28.50 16.45
N ILE A 263 3.27 27.20 16.72
CA ILE A 263 4.43 26.32 16.90
C ILE A 263 4.87 25.77 15.54
N ALA A 264 6.11 26.09 15.14
CA ALA A 264 6.72 25.60 13.91
C ALA A 264 6.69 24.06 13.84
N ASN A 265 6.43 23.51 12.65
CA ASN A 265 6.38 22.07 12.36
C ASN A 265 5.31 21.25 13.13
N MET A 266 4.45 21.89 13.92
CA MET A 266 3.41 21.17 14.68
C MET A 266 2.46 20.39 13.76
N GLN A 267 2.07 20.97 12.62
CA GLN A 267 1.21 20.27 11.65
C GLN A 267 1.85 18.98 11.15
N ASN A 268 3.13 19.02 10.74
CA ASN A 268 3.85 17.85 10.22
C ASN A 268 3.96 16.74 11.27
N ARG A 269 4.15 17.12 12.53
CA ARG A 269 4.13 16.18 13.65
C ARG A 269 2.75 15.58 13.89
N VAL A 270 1.70 16.42 13.96
CA VAL A 270 0.33 15.94 14.24
C VAL A 270 -0.13 15.00 13.13
N ILE A 271 0.13 15.32 11.85
CA ILE A 271 -0.15 14.41 10.74
C ILE A 271 0.55 13.07 10.94
N ALA A 272 1.86 13.07 11.19
CA ALA A 272 2.62 11.84 11.40
C ALA A 272 2.14 11.04 12.63
N HIS A 273 1.77 11.73 13.71
CA HIS A 273 1.24 11.14 14.94
C HIS A 273 -0.05 10.37 14.68
N GLU A 274 -1.02 11.01 14.03
CA GLU A 274 -2.32 10.40 13.78
C GLU A 274 -2.24 9.31 12.69
N LEU A 275 -1.43 9.50 11.66
CA LEU A 275 -1.16 8.43 10.69
C LEU A 275 -0.48 7.23 11.36
N GLY A 276 0.40 7.46 12.34
CA GLY A 276 0.98 6.39 13.17
C GLY A 276 -0.08 5.58 13.93
N HIS A 277 -1.05 6.26 14.55
CA HIS A 277 -2.19 5.58 15.18
C HIS A 277 -3.00 4.76 14.17
N ALA A 278 -3.07 5.21 12.93
CA ALA A 278 -3.80 4.53 11.87
C ALA A 278 -3.14 3.25 11.34
N ILE A 279 -1.91 2.95 11.78
CA ILE A 279 -1.15 1.73 11.49
C ILE A 279 -0.71 1.01 12.78
N ASN A 280 -1.59 1.09 13.79
CA ASN A 280 -1.51 0.41 15.07
C ASN A 280 -0.34 0.84 15.99
N ILE A 281 0.28 1.99 15.75
CA ILE A 281 1.30 2.52 16.67
C ILE A 281 0.59 3.21 17.84
N ARG A 282 0.87 2.78 19.06
CA ARG A 282 0.35 3.43 20.28
C ARG A 282 1.33 4.48 20.78
N HIS A 283 0.83 5.41 21.61
CA HIS A 283 1.71 6.28 22.38
C HIS A 283 2.72 5.45 23.17
N HIS A 284 3.96 5.90 23.18
CA HIS A 284 5.03 5.22 23.88
C HIS A 284 4.95 5.35 25.42
N GLY A 285 4.26 6.34 25.97
CA GLY A 285 3.86 6.40 27.38
C GLY A 285 2.35 6.27 27.56
N GLN A 286 1.86 5.62 28.61
CA GLN A 286 0.44 5.63 28.97
C GLN A 286 0.25 5.64 30.49
N GLY A 287 -0.60 6.53 30.99
CA GLY A 287 -0.92 6.65 32.42
C GLY A 287 -0.05 7.67 33.17
N GLY A 288 -0.53 8.08 34.36
CA GLY A 288 0.12 9.02 35.28
C GLY A 288 0.31 10.44 34.73
N THR A 289 -0.27 11.45 35.38
CA THR A 289 0.20 12.83 35.15
C THR A 289 1.51 13.02 35.92
N HIS A 290 2.39 13.89 35.43
CA HIS A 290 3.65 14.30 36.11
C HIS A 290 3.47 14.93 37.50
N ASN A 291 2.26 14.92 38.06
CA ASN A 291 1.95 15.54 39.35
C ASN A 291 2.32 14.64 40.54
N SER A 292 2.63 13.37 40.33
CA SER A 292 3.07 12.44 41.37
C SER A 292 4.49 11.96 41.09
N CYS A 293 5.50 12.69 41.61
CA CYS A 293 6.84 12.10 41.79
C CYS A 293 6.82 11.35 43.13
N GLY A 294 7.06 10.04 43.10
CA GLY A 294 7.20 9.21 44.29
C GLY A 294 7.83 7.86 43.96
N PRO A 295 8.29 7.09 44.96
CA PRO A 295 9.08 5.86 44.77
C PRO A 295 8.38 4.76 43.95
N ASN A 296 7.06 4.88 43.74
CA ASN A 296 6.24 3.93 42.97
C ASN A 296 5.86 4.42 41.56
N THR A 297 6.09 5.69 41.21
CA THR A 297 5.75 6.27 39.89
C THR A 297 6.91 6.27 38.90
N GLU A 298 8.10 5.89 39.35
CA GLU A 298 9.32 5.90 38.54
C GLU A 298 9.55 4.59 37.78
N ARG A 299 8.88 3.49 38.16
CA ARG A 299 9.14 2.17 37.56
C ARG A 299 8.45 1.92 36.22
N ASN A 300 7.40 2.69 35.91
CA ASN A 300 6.61 2.56 34.69
C ASN A 300 6.62 3.91 33.97
N GLY A 301 7.02 3.91 32.70
CA GLY A 301 7.08 5.11 31.87
C GLY A 301 5.84 5.99 31.93
N LEU A 302 6.07 7.28 32.09
CA LEU A 302 5.04 8.33 32.12
C LEU A 302 4.79 8.89 30.72
N GLN A 303 3.83 9.81 30.60
CA GLN A 303 3.46 10.46 29.33
C GLN A 303 4.64 11.13 28.60
N THR A 304 5.70 11.57 29.30
CA THR A 304 6.87 12.20 28.69
C THR A 304 8.09 11.28 28.56
N SER A 305 7.99 10.02 29.00
CA SER A 305 9.09 9.05 28.97
C SER A 305 9.41 8.61 27.54
N GLY A 306 10.58 8.00 27.32
CA GLY A 306 11.03 7.52 26.00
C GLY A 306 11.48 8.64 25.07
N ASP A 307 11.97 8.28 23.89
CA ASP A 307 12.63 9.21 22.95
C ASP A 307 11.95 10.58 22.78
N VAL A 308 12.64 11.66 23.16
CA VAL A 308 12.11 13.04 23.07
C VAL A 308 11.80 13.49 21.64
N THR A 309 12.41 12.85 20.64
CA THR A 309 12.20 13.18 19.22
C THR A 309 11.03 12.41 18.62
N CYS A 310 10.41 11.48 19.34
CA CYS A 310 9.34 10.65 18.80
C CYS A 310 8.03 11.43 18.61
N VAL A 311 7.42 11.33 17.42
CA VAL A 311 6.12 11.97 17.13
C VAL A 311 5.00 11.43 18.02
N LEU A 312 5.09 10.18 18.48
CA LEU A 312 4.13 9.51 19.38
C LEU A 312 4.26 9.92 20.86
N ARG A 313 5.16 10.87 21.18
CA ARG A 313 5.30 11.47 22.51
C ARG A 313 4.23 12.51 22.78
N TYR A 314 3.73 12.56 24.02
CA TYR A 314 2.86 13.64 24.47
C TYR A 314 3.63 14.96 24.52
N THR A 315 3.09 16.02 23.91
CA THR A 315 3.68 17.38 23.96
C THR A 315 3.14 18.25 25.07
N SER A 316 2.02 17.88 25.69
CA SER A 316 1.27 18.74 26.62
C SER A 316 1.91 18.91 28.00
N TYR A 317 3.05 18.28 28.27
CA TYR A 317 3.67 18.33 29.59
C TYR A 317 5.10 18.84 29.49
N ALA A 318 5.22 20.17 29.59
CA ALA A 318 6.48 20.87 29.87
C ALA A 318 7.02 20.61 31.31
N ARG A 319 6.45 19.63 32.02
CA ARG A 319 6.66 19.42 33.46
C ARG A 319 7.45 18.14 33.71
N GLY A 320 8.67 18.33 34.18
CA GLY A 320 9.25 17.57 35.28
C GLY A 320 9.63 16.13 34.98
N TRP A 321 10.90 15.91 34.65
CA TRP A 321 11.60 14.67 35.01
C TRP A 321 11.59 14.53 36.54
N CYS A 322 11.31 13.34 37.07
CA CYS A 322 11.46 13.06 38.50
C CYS A 322 12.85 12.46 38.75
N HIS A 323 13.52 12.93 39.80
CA HIS A 323 14.75 12.34 40.33
C HIS A 323 14.39 11.34 41.42
N ALA A 324 15.12 10.21 41.45
CA ALA A 324 15.01 9.23 42.52
C ALA A 324 15.17 9.90 43.89
N LEU A 325 16.22 10.71 44.09
CA LEU A 325 16.41 11.63 45.22
C LEU A 325 17.54 12.65 44.89
N PRO A 326 17.45 13.93 45.33
CA PRO A 326 16.27 14.60 45.86
C PRO A 326 15.27 14.87 44.73
N HIS A 327 13.96 14.81 45.00
CA HIS A 327 12.90 14.98 43.99
C HIS A 327 12.87 16.41 43.39
N HIS A 328 13.78 16.72 42.48
CA HIS A 328 13.76 17.95 41.71
C HIS A 328 12.86 17.79 40.49
N ARG A 329 12.03 18.81 40.22
CA ARG A 329 11.24 18.91 39.00
C ARG A 329 12.00 19.78 38.00
N HIS A 330 12.39 19.18 36.89
CA HIS A 330 12.98 19.92 35.78
C HIS A 330 11.87 20.36 34.81
N ASN A 331 11.61 21.67 34.74
CA ASN A 331 10.79 22.22 33.66
C ASN A 331 11.62 22.22 32.38
N THR A 332 11.07 21.68 31.29
CA THR A 332 11.67 21.88 29.97
C THR A 332 11.38 23.31 29.52
N GLU A 333 12.29 23.89 28.77
CA GLU A 333 12.04 25.17 28.09
C GLU A 333 10.81 25.05 27.18
N ASN A 334 9.95 26.07 27.24
CA ASN A 334 8.76 26.18 26.42
C ASN A 334 9.17 26.90 25.11
N PRO A 335 8.89 26.33 23.92
CA PRO A 335 8.14 25.11 23.66
C PRO A 335 8.99 23.82 23.72
N ALA A 336 8.37 22.75 24.23
CA ALA A 336 8.95 21.42 24.15
C ALA A 336 9.26 21.05 22.69
N LEU A 337 10.37 20.34 22.48
CA LEU A 337 10.78 19.86 21.16
C LEU A 337 9.63 19.16 20.45
N VAL A 338 9.32 19.62 19.24
CA VAL A 338 8.36 18.98 18.34
C VAL A 338 9.03 17.70 17.83
N GLY A 339 8.52 16.55 18.26
CA GLY A 339 9.01 15.26 17.74
C GLY A 339 8.91 15.21 16.21
N THR A 340 9.92 14.60 15.59
CA THR A 340 10.08 14.49 14.13
C THR A 340 10.36 13.07 13.67
N THR A 341 10.52 12.10 14.58
CA THR A 341 10.93 10.72 14.26
C THR A 341 9.92 9.67 14.76
N PHE A 342 10.04 8.43 14.29
CA PHE A 342 9.46 7.27 14.95
C PHE A 342 10.58 6.51 15.65
N CYS A 343 10.51 6.37 16.97
CA CYS A 343 11.59 5.76 17.74
C CYS A 343 11.73 4.25 17.46
N SER A 344 12.95 3.73 17.63
CA SER A 344 13.31 2.31 17.51
C SER A 344 13.49 1.62 18.87
N SER A 345 13.32 2.34 19.97
CA SER A 345 13.37 1.79 21.32
C SER A 345 12.36 2.47 22.24
N SER A 346 12.08 1.87 23.40
CA SER A 346 11.33 2.51 24.48
C SER A 346 12.22 3.35 25.40
N ASN A 347 13.52 3.35 25.14
CA ASN A 347 14.49 4.10 25.94
C ASN A 347 14.33 5.59 25.72
N ALA A 348 14.69 6.30 26.78
CA ALA A 348 14.72 7.74 26.86
C ALA A 348 15.98 8.29 26.15
N THR A 349 15.89 9.46 25.52
CA THR A 349 16.98 10.12 24.75
C THR A 349 17.15 11.59 25.17
N GLY A 350 18.23 12.26 24.77
CA GLY A 350 18.43 13.69 25.05
C GLY A 350 18.25 14.05 26.53
N ALA A 351 17.41 15.06 26.82
CA ALA A 351 17.11 15.49 28.19
C ALA A 351 16.43 14.40 29.06
N ASN A 352 15.92 13.30 28.46
CA ASN A 352 15.43 12.17 29.23
C ASN A 352 16.49 11.23 29.78
N ASN A 353 17.69 11.27 29.22
CA ASN A 353 18.53 10.09 29.19
C ASN A 353 18.94 9.68 30.62
N SER A 354 18.96 8.37 30.88
CA SER A 354 19.05 7.75 32.21
C SER A 354 20.40 7.93 32.94
N GLY A 355 21.30 8.77 32.43
CA GLY A 355 22.62 9.04 33.03
C GLY A 355 22.59 9.78 34.37
N ALA A 356 21.44 10.30 34.80
CA ALA A 356 21.27 11.04 36.06
C ALA A 356 20.33 10.36 37.08
N GLY A 357 20.18 9.03 37.01
CA GLY A 357 19.35 8.27 37.96
C GLY A 357 17.86 8.24 37.62
N HIS A 358 17.51 8.43 36.35
CA HIS A 358 16.12 8.45 35.89
C HIS A 358 15.67 7.13 35.27
N GLN A 359 14.55 6.58 35.76
CA GLN A 359 13.84 5.50 35.09
C GLN A 359 12.82 6.10 34.11
N ASN A 360 13.27 6.41 32.89
CA ASN A 360 12.45 7.07 31.86
C ASN A 360 12.12 6.15 30.66
N ASN A 361 12.16 4.83 30.85
CA ASN A 361 11.69 3.89 29.83
C ASN A 361 10.16 4.04 29.74
N ALA A 362 9.65 4.33 28.55
CA ALA A 362 8.23 4.63 28.40
C ALA A 362 7.31 3.41 28.60
N GLY A 363 7.88 2.20 28.71
CA GLY A 363 7.15 0.93 28.85
C GLY A 363 6.48 0.51 27.53
N ARG A 364 6.09 1.48 26.70
CA ARG A 364 5.82 1.34 25.26
C ARG A 364 6.84 2.20 24.51
N GLY A 365 6.89 2.11 23.18
CA GLY A 365 7.97 2.68 22.37
C GLY A 365 8.37 1.70 21.29
N ASN A 366 9.56 1.87 20.72
CA ASN A 366 9.91 1.15 19.49
C ASN A 366 8.76 1.28 18.47
N CYS A 367 8.33 2.51 18.21
CA CYS A 367 7.19 2.79 17.34
C CYS A 367 7.35 2.16 15.96
N ARG A 368 8.58 2.08 15.44
CA ARG A 368 8.88 1.34 14.20
C ARG A 368 8.53 -0.15 14.32
N GLY A 369 8.93 -0.81 15.41
CA GLY A 369 8.54 -2.19 15.70
C GLY A 369 7.07 -2.41 16.07
N GLN A 370 6.22 -1.38 16.03
CA GLN A 370 4.77 -1.52 16.18
C GLN A 370 4.00 -1.44 14.86
N ILE A 371 4.67 -1.05 13.76
CA ILE A 371 4.05 -0.86 12.45
C ILE A 371 3.31 -2.14 12.05
N ARG A 372 2.02 -1.99 11.73
CA ARG A 372 1.21 -3.04 11.11
C ARG A 372 0.18 -2.41 10.19
N VAL A 373 0.22 -2.78 8.91
CA VAL A 373 -0.66 -2.23 7.87
C VAL A 373 -1.61 -3.28 7.28
N LYS A 374 -1.26 -4.57 7.40
CA LYS A 374 -2.10 -5.70 6.96
C LYS A 374 -3.32 -5.88 7.85
N ASP A 375 -4.51 -5.88 7.22
CA ASP A 375 -5.81 -5.93 7.90
C ASP A 375 -6.27 -7.34 8.34
N TRP A 376 -5.82 -8.39 7.65
CA TRP A 376 -6.33 -9.76 7.79
C TRP A 376 -5.31 -10.77 8.33
#